data_AF-A0A7S0B368-F1
#
_entry.id   AF-A0A7S0B368-F1
#
_cell.length_a   1.000
_cell.length_b   1.000
_cell.length_c   1.000
_cell.angle_alpha   90.00
_cell.angle_beta   90.00
_cell.angle_gamma   90.00
#
_symmetry.space_group_name_H-M   'P 1'
#
loop_
_entity.id
_entity.type
_entity.pdbx_description
1 polymer ?
#
loop_
_entity_poly.entity_id
_entity_poly.type
_entity_poly.pdbx_seq_one_letter_code
_entity_poly.pdbx_strand_id
1 'polypeptide(L)'
;PGRHVRLLRPLLVFAAPSTSLRAASPPHRTSLSMLFSEAVNLSAEDRELRCIARRHNIPLDKAEHVRDEFRRLDTEGKGTLSYAAFAGCVRAMVTSKVPGLSSRADVCDSRLKHMWQGVDWDRSGQVDLEEFLLWFHKTFRSRT
;
A
#
# COMPACT_ATOMS: atom_id res chain seq x y z
N PRO A 1 55.40 -52.70 -55.77
CA PRO A 1 54.65 -51.59 -55.17
C PRO A 1 54.11 -51.97 -53.77
N GLY A 2 54.68 -51.60 -52.62
CA GLY A 2 55.55 -50.46 -52.32
C GLY A 2 55.01 -49.70 -51.10
N ARG A 3 55.25 -50.26 -49.90
CA ARG A 3 55.40 -49.60 -48.58
C ARG A 3 54.19 -48.99 -47.84
N HIS A 4 53.99 -49.55 -46.64
CA HIS A 4 53.51 -48.92 -45.40
C HIS A 4 53.99 -47.46 -45.20
N VAL A 5 53.21 -46.64 -44.47
CA VAL A 5 53.61 -45.96 -43.22
C VAL A 5 52.34 -45.40 -42.51
N ARG A 6 52.17 -45.75 -41.22
CA ARG A 6 51.34 -45.01 -40.23
C ARG A 6 52.11 -43.77 -39.79
N LEU A 7 51.55 -42.56 -39.71
CA LEU A 7 52.00 -41.55 -38.73
C LEU A 7 50.93 -40.47 -38.44
N LEU A 8 50.51 -40.46 -37.18
CA LEU A 8 50.40 -39.31 -36.25
C LEU A 8 49.54 -38.08 -36.61
N ARG A 9 48.50 -37.90 -35.78
CA ARG A 9 47.99 -36.57 -35.37
C ARG A 9 49.13 -35.75 -34.75
N PRO A 10 49.10 -34.42 -34.92
CA PRO A 10 49.45 -33.51 -33.83
C PRO A 10 48.30 -32.57 -33.47
N LEU A 11 48.40 -32.11 -32.23
CA LEU A 11 47.48 -31.32 -31.44
C LEU A 11 47.48 -29.84 -31.83
N LEU A 12 46.33 -29.20 -31.60
CA LEU A 12 46.11 -27.82 -31.12
C LEU A 12 47.00 -26.70 -31.68
N VAL A 13 46.37 -25.82 -32.47
CA VAL A 13 46.70 -24.38 -32.44
C VAL A 13 45.42 -23.60 -32.14
N PHE A 14 45.48 -22.89 -31.03
CA PHE A 14 44.52 -21.92 -30.52
C PHE A 14 44.25 -20.80 -31.53
N ALA A 15 42.99 -20.49 -31.79
CA ALA A 15 42.54 -19.17 -32.26
C ALA A 15 41.03 -19.00 -32.04
N ALA A 16 40.65 -18.57 -30.83
CA ALA A 16 39.55 -17.62 -30.66
C ALA A 16 40.15 -16.20 -30.81
N PRO A 17 39.40 -15.12 -31.11
CA PRO A 17 37.96 -14.96 -30.88
C PRO A 17 37.21 -14.31 -32.05
N SER A 18 35.87 -14.47 -32.08
CA SER A 18 34.93 -13.40 -32.47
C SER A 18 33.50 -13.92 -32.30
N THR A 19 32.95 -13.62 -31.12
CA THR A 19 31.64 -12.98 -30.97
C THR A 19 30.56 -13.42 -31.96
N SER A 20 30.09 -14.66 -31.83
CA SER A 20 28.74 -14.99 -32.30
C SER A 20 27.76 -14.32 -31.34
N LEU A 21 27.11 -13.25 -31.80
CA LEU A 21 25.99 -12.60 -31.15
C LEU A 21 24.97 -13.67 -30.73
N ARG A 22 25.04 -14.08 -29.46
CA ARG A 22 23.97 -14.82 -28.81
C ARG A 22 22.80 -13.85 -28.77
N ALA A 23 21.86 -14.09 -29.67
CA ALA A 23 20.62 -13.36 -29.82
C ALA A 23 20.07 -13.00 -28.43
N ALA A 24 19.87 -11.70 -28.21
CA ALA A 24 19.18 -11.19 -27.05
C ALA A 24 17.87 -11.98 -26.90
N SER A 25 17.70 -12.62 -25.75
CA SER A 25 16.40 -13.17 -25.35
C SER A 25 15.35 -12.07 -25.54
N PRO A 26 14.18 -12.37 -26.16
CA PRO A 26 13.15 -11.38 -26.32
C PRO A 26 12.75 -10.83 -24.93
N PRO A 27 12.45 -9.53 -24.82
CA PRO A 27 12.01 -8.96 -23.55
C PRO A 27 10.81 -9.77 -23.05
N HIS A 28 10.89 -10.20 -21.79
CA HIS A 28 9.84 -10.92 -21.09
C HIS A 28 8.49 -10.30 -21.44
N ARG A 29 7.66 -11.05 -22.17
CA ARG A 29 6.29 -10.68 -22.47
C ARG A 29 5.59 -10.64 -21.12
N THR A 30 5.51 -9.47 -20.49
CA THR A 30 4.77 -9.27 -19.25
C THR A 30 3.35 -9.73 -19.51
N SER A 31 2.98 -10.86 -18.92
CA SER A 31 1.66 -11.43 -19.09
C SER A 31 0.63 -10.36 -18.74
N LEU A 32 -0.42 -10.20 -19.55
CA LEU A 32 -1.53 -9.29 -19.24
C LEU A 32 -2.09 -9.57 -17.84
N SER A 33 -2.05 -10.83 -17.40
CA SER A 33 -2.42 -11.20 -16.03
C SER A 33 -1.56 -10.53 -14.95
N MET A 34 -0.29 -10.23 -15.21
CA MET A 34 0.56 -9.47 -14.29
C MET A 34 0.22 -7.98 -14.30
N LEU A 35 -0.17 -7.41 -15.45
CA LEU A 35 -0.55 -5.99 -15.55
C LEU A 35 -1.83 -5.67 -14.76
N PHE A 36 -2.77 -6.62 -14.68
CA PHE A 36 -3.98 -6.52 -13.86
C PHE A 36 -3.85 -7.17 -12.48
N SER A 37 -2.66 -7.67 -12.13
CA SER A 37 -2.47 -8.33 -10.84
C SER A 37 -2.41 -7.29 -9.72
N GLU A 38 -3.46 -7.26 -8.90
CA GLU A 38 -3.52 -6.57 -7.61
C GLU A 38 -2.31 -6.94 -6.72
N ALA A 39 -1.81 -8.17 -6.82
CA ALA A 39 -0.64 -8.65 -6.09
C ALA A 39 0.73 -8.12 -6.61
N VAL A 40 0.76 -7.44 -7.75
CA VAL A 40 1.99 -6.85 -8.32
C VAL A 40 1.92 -5.32 -8.35
N ASN A 41 0.74 -4.75 -8.57
CA ASN A 41 0.58 -3.32 -8.81
C ASN A 41 0.08 -2.49 -7.63
N LEU A 42 -0.31 -3.12 -6.51
CA LEU A 42 -0.76 -2.42 -5.31
C LEU A 42 0.23 -2.56 -4.17
N SER A 43 0.37 -1.50 -3.38
CA SER A 43 1.09 -1.53 -2.10
C SER A 43 0.42 -2.49 -1.11
N ALA A 44 1.15 -2.90 -0.06
CA ALA A 44 0.57 -3.73 1.00
C ALA A 44 -0.65 -3.04 1.65
N GLU A 45 -0.56 -1.72 1.88
CA GLU A 45 -1.63 -0.87 2.41
C GLU A 45 -2.87 -0.85 1.50
N ASP A 46 -2.70 -0.72 0.18
CA ASP A 46 -3.82 -0.65 -0.75
C ASP A 46 -4.55 -2.00 -0.87
N ARG A 47 -3.81 -3.12 -0.73
CA ARG A 47 -4.40 -4.47 -0.67
C ARG A 47 -5.19 -4.64 0.61
N GLU A 48 -4.64 -4.19 1.73
CA GLU A 48 -5.30 -4.22 3.02
C GLU A 48 -6.57 -3.37 3.01
N LEU A 49 -6.51 -2.14 2.49
CA LEU A 49 -7.67 -1.27 2.33
C LEU A 49 -8.78 -1.95 1.53
N ARG A 50 -8.45 -2.57 0.40
CA ARG A 50 -9.43 -3.27 -0.44
C ARG A 50 -9.99 -4.52 0.24
N CYS A 51 -9.19 -5.22 1.04
CA CYS A 51 -9.63 -6.35 1.84
C CYS A 51 -10.64 -5.90 2.91
N ILE A 52 -10.31 -4.86 3.67
CA ILE A 52 -11.17 -4.24 4.69
C ILE A 52 -12.47 -3.74 4.05
N ALA A 53 -12.37 -3.00 2.94
CA ALA A 53 -13.53 -2.45 2.23
C ALA A 53 -14.48 -3.56 1.76
N ARG A 54 -13.95 -4.65 1.18
CA ARG A 54 -14.74 -5.82 0.77
C ARG A 54 -15.37 -6.53 1.98
N ARG A 55 -14.62 -6.70 3.08
CA ARG A 55 -15.08 -7.35 4.31
C ARG A 55 -16.26 -6.61 4.95
N HIS A 56 -16.19 -5.29 4.98
CA HIS A 56 -17.20 -4.44 5.63
C HIS A 56 -18.24 -3.85 4.67
N ASN A 57 -18.21 -4.28 3.41
CA ASN A 57 -19.08 -3.82 2.32
C ASN A 57 -19.10 -2.28 2.20
N ILE A 58 -17.91 -1.69 2.25
CA ILE A 58 -17.69 -0.24 2.15
C ILE A 58 -17.27 0.07 0.71
N PRO A 59 -17.90 1.05 0.05
CA PRO A 59 -17.51 1.46 -1.30
C PRO A 59 -16.04 1.89 -1.33
N LEU A 60 -15.30 1.42 -2.34
CA LEU A 60 -13.86 1.65 -2.44
C LEU A 60 -13.51 3.14 -2.53
N ASP A 61 -14.34 3.93 -3.19
CA ASP A 61 -14.23 5.40 -3.26
C ASP A 61 -14.21 6.04 -1.86
N LYS A 62 -15.06 5.56 -0.96
CA LYS A 62 -15.07 6.03 0.44
C LYS A 62 -13.86 5.55 1.20
N ALA A 63 -13.49 4.27 1.02
CA ALA A 63 -12.32 3.69 1.66
C ALA A 63 -11.03 4.44 1.28
N GLU A 64 -10.85 4.77 0.00
CA GLU A 64 -9.70 5.52 -0.52
C GLU A 64 -9.65 6.93 0.06
N HIS A 65 -10.78 7.63 0.13
CA HIS A 65 -10.84 8.95 0.75
C HIS A 65 -10.42 8.90 2.22
N VAL A 66 -10.90 7.90 2.96
CA VAL A 66 -10.54 7.72 4.38
C VAL A 66 -9.07 7.34 4.55
N ARG A 67 -8.51 6.52 3.66
CA ARG A 67 -7.07 6.23 3.62
C ARG A 67 -6.24 7.49 3.40
N ASP A 68 -6.66 8.36 2.49
CA ASP A 68 -5.92 9.59 2.19
C ASP A 68 -5.93 10.57 3.38
N GLU A 69 -7.06 10.64 4.09
CA GLU A 69 -7.13 11.34 5.39
C GLU A 69 -6.19 10.72 6.42
N PHE A 70 -6.22 9.39 6.56
CA PHE A 70 -5.36 8.64 7.49
C PHE A 70 -3.88 8.91 7.22
N ARG A 71 -3.45 8.81 5.96
CA ARG A 71 -2.05 9.06 5.54
C ARG A 71 -1.61 10.50 5.80
N ARG A 72 -2.52 11.46 5.74
CA ARG A 72 -2.19 12.86 6.07
C ARG A 72 -1.89 13.06 7.56
N LEU A 73 -2.43 12.19 8.40
CA LEU A 73 -2.33 12.27 9.86
C LEU A 73 -1.21 11.39 10.40
N ASP A 74 -1.01 10.22 9.78
CA ASP A 74 0.13 9.34 10.04
C ASP A 74 1.40 9.89 9.37
N THR A 75 1.89 11.02 9.90
CA THR A 75 3.14 11.64 9.43
C THR A 75 4.37 10.78 9.69
N GLU A 76 4.26 9.82 10.61
CA GLU A 76 5.33 8.89 10.95
C GLU A 76 5.36 7.65 10.05
N GLY A 77 4.31 7.42 9.25
CA GLY A 77 4.19 6.26 8.37
C GLY A 77 4.21 4.95 9.14
N LYS A 78 3.67 4.93 10.37
CA LYS A 78 3.62 3.73 11.21
C LYS A 78 2.51 2.76 10.81
N GLY A 79 1.53 3.23 10.03
CA GLY A 79 0.29 2.50 9.76
C GLY A 79 -0.70 2.55 10.93
N THR A 80 -0.44 3.36 11.96
CA THR A 80 -1.29 3.52 13.14
C THR A 80 -1.38 4.99 13.55
N LEU A 81 -2.53 5.39 14.09
CA LEU A 81 -2.75 6.73 14.64
C LEU A 81 -2.70 6.71 16.16
N SER A 82 -1.93 7.64 16.72
CA SER A 82 -1.97 7.92 18.15
C SER A 82 -3.19 8.78 18.50
N TYR A 83 -3.55 8.81 19.79
CA TYR A 83 -4.62 9.68 20.30
C TYR A 83 -4.45 11.14 19.86
N ALA A 84 -3.22 11.66 19.86
CA ALA A 84 -2.94 13.04 19.47
C ALA A 84 -3.23 13.27 17.97
N ALA A 85 -2.82 12.35 17.11
CA ALA A 85 -3.08 12.41 15.67
C ALA A 85 -4.58 12.30 15.37
N PHE A 86 -5.27 11.36 16.02
CA PHE A 86 -6.72 11.21 15.93
C PHE A 86 -7.47 12.45 16.41
N ALA A 87 -7.10 13.03 17.56
CA ALA A 87 -7.71 14.25 18.06
C ALA A 87 -7.52 15.42 17.09
N GLY A 88 -6.32 15.54 16.49
CA GLY A 88 -6.04 16.50 15.42
C GLY A 88 -6.94 16.32 14.20
N CYS A 89 -7.16 15.07 13.78
CA CYS A 89 -8.06 14.71 12.69
C CYS A 89 -9.50 15.15 12.95
N VAL A 90 -10.06 14.72 14.08
CA VAL A 90 -11.46 15.04 14.43
C VAL A 90 -11.67 16.55 14.50
N ARG A 91 -10.72 17.28 15.11
CA ARG A 91 -10.77 18.75 15.16
C ARG A 91 -10.75 19.35 13.75
N ALA A 92 -9.84 18.92 12.88
CA ALA A 92 -9.78 19.40 11.50
C ALA A 92 -11.10 19.16 10.74
N MET A 93 -11.67 17.95 10.84
CA MET A 93 -12.92 17.59 10.17
C MET A 93 -14.12 18.40 10.67
N VAL A 94 -14.21 18.66 11.98
CA VAL A 94 -15.29 19.46 12.56
C VAL A 94 -15.17 20.92 12.13
N THR A 95 -13.97 21.50 12.18
CA THR A 95 -13.73 22.88 11.76
C THR A 95 -14.03 23.08 10.26
N SER A 96 -13.71 22.11 9.40
CA SER A 96 -14.02 22.20 7.97
C SER A 96 -15.50 22.09 7.63
N LYS A 97 -16.34 21.48 8.49
CA LYS A 97 -17.78 21.26 8.23
C LYS A 97 -18.71 22.25 8.90
N VAL A 98 -18.25 23.01 9.91
CA VAL A 98 -19.08 23.97 10.65
C VAL A 98 -18.50 25.38 10.47
N PRO A 99 -19.03 26.18 9.52
CA PRO A 99 -18.62 27.58 9.37
C PRO A 99 -19.03 28.33 10.64
N GLY A 100 -18.05 28.90 11.36
CA GLY A 100 -18.27 29.67 12.58
C GLY A 100 -17.74 29.04 13.87
N LEU A 101 -17.23 27.80 13.82
CA LEU A 101 -16.47 27.23 14.94
C LEU A 101 -15.01 27.72 14.86
N SER A 102 -14.76 28.91 15.42
CA SER A 102 -13.51 29.68 15.24
C SER A 102 -12.28 29.08 15.92
N SER A 103 -12.37 27.92 16.58
CA SER A 103 -11.18 27.31 17.17
C SER A 103 -11.16 25.78 17.03
N ARG A 104 -9.98 25.24 16.68
CA ARG A 104 -9.62 23.82 16.87
C ARG A 104 -9.82 23.34 18.32
N ALA A 105 -10.04 24.26 19.27
CA ALA A 105 -10.17 24.00 20.69
C ALA A 105 -11.62 23.78 21.16
N ASP A 106 -12.63 24.06 20.33
CA ASP A 106 -14.05 23.94 20.74
C ASP A 106 -14.57 22.51 20.78
N VAL A 107 -13.83 21.54 20.24
CA VAL A 107 -14.16 20.13 20.47
C VAL A 107 -13.69 19.77 21.87
N CYS A 108 -14.61 19.73 22.83
CA CYS A 108 -14.31 19.33 24.20
C CYS A 108 -13.52 18.02 24.23
N ASP A 109 -12.41 18.00 24.97
CA ASP A 109 -11.56 16.82 25.13
C ASP A 109 -12.33 15.60 25.67
N SER A 110 -13.37 15.82 26.48
CA SER A 110 -14.28 14.77 26.93
C SER A 110 -14.99 14.07 25.77
N ARG A 111 -15.38 14.81 24.73
CA ARG A 111 -16.03 14.28 23.53
C ARG A 111 -15.04 13.55 22.64
N LEU A 112 -13.82 14.07 22.49
CA LEU A 112 -12.73 13.39 21.78
C LEU A 112 -12.37 12.06 22.44
N LYS A 113 -12.24 12.05 23.78
CA LYS A 113 -11.95 10.85 24.55
C LYS A 113 -13.06 9.81 24.43
N HIS A 114 -14.32 10.25 24.43
CA HIS A 114 -15.45 9.35 24.18
C HIS A 114 -15.44 8.78 22.76
N MET A 115 -15.11 9.59 21.75
CA MET A 115 -14.96 9.11 20.36
C MET A 115 -13.80 8.12 20.25
N TRP A 116 -12.66 8.43 20.87
CA TRP A 116 -11.49 7.55 20.91
C TRP A 116 -11.84 6.17 21.48
N GLN A 117 -12.52 6.13 22.63
CA GLN A 117 -12.98 4.88 23.24
C GLN A 117 -13.94 4.08 22.35
N GLY A 118 -14.59 4.72 21.39
CA GLY A 118 -15.46 4.07 20.41
C GLY A 118 -14.75 3.65 19.12
N VAL A 119 -13.50 4.06 18.91
CA VAL A 119 -12.66 3.69 17.76
C VAL A 119 -11.72 2.55 18.14
N ASP A 120 -10.97 2.76 19.23
CA ASP A 120 -9.96 1.86 19.80
C ASP A 120 -10.68 0.70 20.51
N TRP A 121 -11.14 -0.28 19.72
CA TRP A 121 -11.95 -1.39 20.21
C TRP A 121 -11.12 -2.42 20.95
N ASP A 122 -9.89 -2.64 20.49
CA ASP A 122 -8.95 -3.55 21.11
C ASP A 122 -8.22 -2.92 22.32
N ARG A 123 -8.36 -1.60 22.53
CA ARG A 123 -7.69 -0.83 23.59
C ARG A 123 -6.17 -0.94 23.49
N SER A 124 -5.64 -1.09 22.29
CA SER A 124 -4.21 -1.06 22.02
C SER A 124 -3.59 0.31 22.31
N GLY A 125 -4.42 1.35 22.41
CA GLY A 125 -3.97 2.74 22.58
C GLY A 125 -3.45 3.36 21.28
N GLN A 126 -3.65 2.67 20.17
CA GLN A 126 -3.44 3.14 18.82
C GLN A 126 -4.67 2.79 17.99
N VAL A 127 -4.83 3.46 16.86
CA VAL A 127 -5.94 3.17 15.94
C VAL A 127 -5.34 2.74 14.61
N ASP A 128 -5.69 1.54 14.17
CA ASP A 128 -5.28 1.04 12.88
C ASP A 128 -6.20 1.55 11.75
N LEU A 129 -5.85 1.22 10.50
CA LEU A 129 -6.63 1.65 9.34
C LEU A 129 -8.03 1.01 9.33
N GLU A 130 -8.18 -0.23 9.80
CA GLU A 130 -9.47 -0.94 9.83
C GLU A 130 -10.45 -0.27 10.79
N GLU A 131 -10.01 -0.02 12.03
CA GLU A 131 -10.75 0.69 13.07
C GLU A 131 -11.11 2.12 12.63
N PHE A 132 -10.15 2.86 12.09
CA PHE A 132 -10.40 4.23 11.62
C PHE A 132 -11.45 4.25 10.50
N LEU A 133 -11.35 3.33 9.55
CA LEU A 133 -12.24 3.25 8.40
C LEU A 133 -13.66 2.89 8.82
N LEU A 134 -13.81 1.90 9.70
CA LEU A 134 -15.10 1.51 10.24
C LEU A 134 -15.76 2.62 11.04
N TRP A 135 -14.98 3.29 11.90
CA TRP A 135 -15.46 4.41 12.68
C TRP A 135 -15.88 5.58 11.77
N PHE A 136 -15.07 5.93 10.78
CA PHE A 136 -15.36 7.02 9.85
C PHE A 136 -16.63 6.70 9.08
N HIS A 137 -16.73 5.49 8.52
CA HIS A 137 -17.92 5.06 7.82
C HIS A 137 -19.17 5.12 8.71
N LYS A 138 -19.11 4.63 9.95
CA LYS A 138 -20.24 4.66 10.90
C LYS A 138 -20.63 6.08 11.30
N THR A 139 -19.66 6.94 11.57
CA THR A 139 -19.88 8.31 12.05
C THR A 139 -20.44 9.22 10.97
N PHE A 140 -20.01 9.03 9.72
CA PHE A 140 -20.42 9.86 8.58
C PHE A 140 -21.54 9.26 7.72
N ARG A 141 -22.01 8.03 8.02
CA ARG A 141 -23.15 7.39 7.35
C ARG A 141 -24.51 8.05 7.63
N SER A 142 -24.62 8.99 8.56
CA SER A 142 -25.91 9.54 9.03
C SER A 142 -26.13 11.04 8.76
N ARG A 143 -25.47 11.64 7.75
CA ARG A 143 -25.78 13.01 7.30
C ARG A 143 -25.78 13.18 5.77
N THR A 144 -26.50 12.30 5.08
CA THR A 144 -27.05 12.59 3.74
C THR A 144 -28.54 12.42 3.80
#